data_AF-A0A839WKH1-F1
#
_entry.id   AF-A0A839WKH1-F1
#
_cell.length_a   1.000
_cell.length_b   1.000
_cell.length_c   1.000
_cell.angle_alpha   90.00
_cell.angle_beta   90.00
_cell.angle_gamma   90.00
#
_symmetry.space_group_name_H-M   'P 1'
#
loop_
_entity.id
_entity.type
_entity.pdbx_description
1 polymer ?
#
loop_
_entity_poly.entity_id
_entity_poly.type
_entity_poly.pdbx_seq_one_letter_code
_entity_poly.pdbx_strand_id
1 'polypeptide(L)'
;MTLRSLAPAALLLPTLLLLAACSPFGTRFERVSPGLYRVESVQCAASGDVTQVLADIAAEAERRCRGGHRLDGTATSYLGIRGSVFGECPAAHVTTTVTCMESTR
;
A
#
# COMPACT_ATOMS: atom_id res chain seq x y z
N MET A 1 -50.01 -11.02 39.09
CA MET A 1 -50.19 -10.32 37.80
C MET A 1 -48.86 -9.72 37.40
N THR A 2 -48.28 -10.25 36.34
CA THR A 2 -47.01 -9.87 35.72
C THR A 2 -47.25 -8.81 34.65
N LEU A 3 -46.35 -7.83 34.51
CA LEU A 3 -46.07 -7.03 33.29
C LEU A 3 -44.82 -6.18 33.60
N ARG A 4 -43.60 -6.70 33.42
CA ARG A 4 -42.76 -6.59 32.20
C ARG A 4 -42.73 -5.16 31.63
N SER A 5 -41.91 -4.31 32.21
CA SER A 5 -41.44 -3.07 31.57
C SER A 5 -40.24 -3.41 30.69
N LEU A 6 -40.45 -3.35 29.37
CA LEU A 6 -39.40 -3.49 28.37
C LEU A 6 -38.42 -2.32 28.47
N ALA A 7 -37.13 -2.64 28.44
CA ALA A 7 -36.07 -1.70 28.11
C ALA A 7 -36.26 -1.18 26.67
N PRO A 8 -35.66 -0.02 26.38
CA PRO A 8 -34.73 -0.01 25.28
C PRO A 8 -33.37 0.45 25.79
N ALA A 9 -32.44 -0.49 25.87
CA ALA A 9 -31.02 -0.19 25.78
C ALA A 9 -30.79 0.44 24.40
N ALA A 10 -30.88 1.76 24.33
CA ALA A 10 -30.50 2.53 23.17
C ALA A 10 -28.97 2.48 23.05
N LEU A 11 -28.51 1.43 22.37
CA LEU A 11 -27.17 1.28 21.81
C LEU A 11 -26.88 2.49 20.91
N LEU A 12 -26.31 3.54 21.50
CA LEU A 12 -25.63 4.61 20.78
C LEU A 12 -24.29 4.07 20.28
N LEU A 13 -24.33 3.31 19.18
CA LEU A 13 -23.18 3.09 18.30
C LEU A 13 -23.46 3.75 16.94
N PRO A 14 -23.22 5.06 16.76
CA PRO A 14 -23.19 5.63 15.43
C PRO A 14 -21.87 6.39 15.23
N THR A 15 -20.80 5.70 14.87
CA THR A 15 -19.68 6.24 14.05
C THR A 15 -18.59 5.18 13.89
N LEU A 16 -18.89 4.10 13.16
CA LEU A 16 -17.88 3.16 12.66
C LEU A 16 -17.92 3.07 11.13
N LEU A 17 -18.36 4.14 10.46
CA LEU A 17 -18.42 4.21 8.99
C LEU A 17 -17.78 5.50 8.48
N LEU A 18 -16.45 5.51 8.45
CA LEU A 18 -15.65 6.39 7.58
C LEU A 18 -14.45 5.60 7.00
N LEU A 19 -14.65 4.31 6.73
CA LEU A 19 -13.72 3.47 5.96
C LEU A 19 -14.01 3.59 4.45
N ALA A 20 -14.29 4.80 3.98
CA ALA A 20 -14.54 5.06 2.56
C ALA A 20 -13.20 5.11 1.80
N ALA A 21 -12.86 3.95 1.23
CA ALA A 21 -12.26 3.78 -0.09
C ALA A 21 -10.80 4.25 -0.33
N CYS A 22 -9.82 3.73 0.42
CA CYS A 22 -8.52 3.44 -0.23
C CYS A 22 -8.76 2.22 -1.16
N SER A 23 -8.93 2.43 -2.46
CA SER A 23 -8.86 1.34 -3.46
C SER A 23 -7.54 0.57 -3.32
N PRO A 24 -7.44 -0.71 -3.71
CA PRO A 24 -6.20 -1.47 -3.56
C PRO A 24 -5.16 -0.95 -4.55
N PHE A 25 -4.37 -0.03 -4.03
CA PHE A 25 -3.02 0.29 -4.39
C PHE A 25 -2.22 -0.94 -4.86
N GLY A 26 -1.75 -0.87 -6.10
CA GLY A 26 -1.12 -1.98 -6.81
C GLY A 26 0.38 -1.78 -6.95
N THR A 27 1.12 -2.89 -6.85
CA THR A 27 2.53 -2.95 -7.19
C THR A 27 2.69 -3.74 -8.48
N ARG A 28 3.20 -3.09 -9.53
CA ARG A 28 3.46 -3.68 -10.83
C ARG A 28 4.95 -3.95 -10.97
N PHE A 29 5.30 -5.18 -11.34
CA PHE A 29 6.65 -5.57 -11.70
C PHE A 29 6.72 -5.79 -13.20
N GLU A 30 7.49 -4.95 -13.88
CA GLU A 30 7.74 -5.02 -15.32
C GLU A 30 9.17 -5.51 -15.55
N ARG A 31 9.33 -6.62 -16.26
CA ARG A 31 10.65 -7.13 -16.61
C ARG A 31 11.25 -6.26 -17.72
N VAL A 32 12.38 -5.60 -17.43
CA VAL A 32 13.13 -4.79 -18.41
C VAL A 32 14.13 -5.66 -19.17
N SER A 33 14.85 -6.52 -18.44
CA SER A 33 15.80 -7.49 -19.00
C SER A 33 15.93 -8.70 -18.06
N PRO A 34 16.62 -9.78 -18.44
CA PRO A 34 16.84 -10.92 -17.55
C PRO A 34 17.48 -10.47 -16.22
N GLY A 35 16.80 -10.69 -15.11
CA GLY A 35 17.26 -10.28 -13.78
C GLY A 35 17.00 -8.81 -13.42
N LEU A 36 16.43 -8.01 -14.31
CA LEU A 36 16.14 -6.59 -14.07
C LEU A 36 14.65 -6.30 -14.20
N TYR A 37 14.06 -5.71 -13.16
CA TYR A 37 12.66 -5.34 -13.14
C TYR A 37 12.49 -3.87 -12.78
N ARG A 38 11.64 -3.18 -13.53
CA ARG A 38 11.09 -1.89 -13.13
C ARG A 38 9.86 -2.15 -12.27
N VAL A 39 9.80 -1.50 -11.12
CA VAL A 39 8.69 -1.64 -10.18
C VAL A 39 8.03 -0.29 -10.02
N GLU A 40 6.72 -0.27 -10.21
CA GLU A 40 5.85 0.87 -9.97
C GLU A 40 4.85 0.45 -8.90
N SER A 41 4.85 1.14 -7.77
CA SER A 41 3.90 0.91 -6.69
C SER A 41 3.20 2.22 -6.38
N VAL A 42 1.87 2.18 -6.35
CA VAL A 42 1.06 3.28 -5.85
C VAL A 42 0.46 2.77 -4.57
N GLN A 43 0.64 3.47 -3.44
CA GLN A 43 0.05 3.12 -2.15
C GLN A 43 -0.61 4.28 -1.42
N CYS A 44 -1.67 4.00 -0.66
CA CYS A 44 -2.29 4.95 0.26
C CYS A 44 -1.26 5.31 1.33
N ALA A 45 -0.85 6.57 1.38
CA ALA A 45 0.15 7.03 2.32
C ALA A 45 -0.26 8.40 2.84
N ALA A 46 -1.05 8.45 3.92
CA ALA A 46 -1.48 9.72 4.50
C ALA A 46 -0.33 10.59 5.03
N SER A 47 0.77 9.96 5.43
CA SER A 47 1.98 10.62 5.93
C SER A 47 3.01 10.92 4.83
N GLY A 48 2.80 10.43 3.60
CA GLY A 48 3.85 10.40 2.56
C GLY A 48 5.02 9.45 2.89
N ASP A 49 4.91 8.64 3.94
CA ASP A 49 5.90 7.62 4.27
C ASP A 49 5.81 6.46 3.28
N VAL A 50 6.92 6.18 2.61
CA VAL A 50 7.07 5.15 1.59
C VAL A 50 7.80 3.91 2.11
N THR A 51 8.16 3.89 3.40
CA THR A 51 8.91 2.78 4.01
C THR A 51 8.18 1.46 3.87
N GLN A 52 6.87 1.44 4.14
CA GLN A 52 6.05 0.24 3.98
C GLN A 52 5.99 -0.21 2.51
N VAL A 53 5.88 0.75 1.58
CA VAL A 53 5.86 0.47 0.13
C VAL A 53 7.15 -0.20 -0.32
N LEU A 54 8.29 0.32 0.13
CA LEU A 54 9.60 -0.25 -0.19
C LEU A 54 9.79 -1.62 0.44
N ALA A 55 9.28 -1.84 1.66
CA ALA A 55 9.30 -3.15 2.31
C ALA A 55 8.47 -4.19 1.54
N ASP A 56 7.29 -3.82 1.04
CA ASP A 56 6.45 -4.71 0.23
C ASP A 56 7.12 -5.06 -1.11
N ILE A 57 7.75 -4.07 -1.76
CA ILE A 57 8.54 -4.28 -2.98
C ILE A 57 9.71 -5.23 -2.71
N ALA A 58 10.44 -5.03 -1.62
CA ALA A 58 11.54 -5.90 -1.22
C ALA A 58 11.06 -7.34 -0.96
N ALA A 59 10.00 -7.54 -0.19
CA ALA A 59 9.44 -8.86 0.12
C ALA A 59 8.96 -9.61 -1.15
N GLU A 60 8.44 -8.89 -2.13
CA GLU A 60 8.08 -9.47 -3.43
C GLU A 60 9.32 -9.73 -4.30
N ALA A 61 10.34 -8.87 -4.25
CA ALA A 61 11.62 -9.11 -4.92
C ALA A 61 12.33 -10.35 -4.37
N GLU A 62 12.28 -10.60 -3.06
CA GLU A 62 12.81 -11.83 -2.43
C GLU A 62 12.13 -13.08 -2.96
N ARG A 63 10.81 -13.06 -3.11
CA ARG A 63 10.06 -14.18 -3.69
C ARG A 63 10.43 -14.45 -5.15
N ARG A 64 10.87 -13.44 -5.89
CA ARG A 64 11.25 -13.55 -7.30
C ARG A 64 12.73 -13.86 -7.52
N CYS A 65 13.62 -13.31 -6.69
CA CYS A 65 15.06 -13.36 -6.87
C CYS A 65 15.69 -14.38 -5.90
N ARG A 66 15.88 -15.62 -6.36
CA ARG A 66 16.45 -16.72 -5.53
C ARG A 66 17.87 -16.44 -5.01
N GLY A 67 18.66 -15.63 -5.71
CA GLY A 67 20.03 -15.26 -5.32
C GLY A 67 20.16 -13.97 -4.51
N GLY A 68 19.04 -13.39 -4.07
CA GLY A 68 19.00 -12.06 -3.47
C GLY A 68 18.66 -10.96 -4.48
N HIS A 69 18.38 -9.77 -3.99
CA HIS A 69 17.93 -8.64 -4.78
C HIS A 69 18.60 -7.34 -4.32
N ARG A 70 18.71 -6.37 -5.23
CA ARG A 70 19.10 -4.99 -4.93
C ARG A 70 18.04 -4.04 -5.46
N LEU A 71 17.66 -3.07 -4.65
CA LEU A 71 16.81 -1.95 -5.06
C LEU A 71 17.70 -0.78 -5.50
N ASP A 72 17.45 -0.27 -6.70
CA ASP A 72 18.21 0.82 -7.32
C ASP A 72 17.27 1.90 -7.87
N GLY A 73 17.74 3.14 -7.94
CA GLY A 73 17.04 4.23 -8.63
C GLY A 73 15.65 4.54 -8.05
N THR A 74 15.48 4.36 -6.75
CA THR A 74 14.21 4.63 -6.06
C THR A 74 13.85 6.12 -6.17
N ALA A 75 12.80 6.41 -6.92
CA ALA A 75 12.15 7.70 -7.00
C ALA A 75 10.80 7.63 -6.30
N THR A 76 10.56 8.60 -5.42
CA THR A 76 9.31 8.71 -4.66
C THR A 76 8.63 10.01 -5.08
N SER A 77 7.35 9.90 -5.40
CA SER A 77 6.51 11.04 -5.76
C SER A 77 5.29 10.97 -4.87
N TYR A 78 5.15 11.96 -4.00
CA TYR A 78 3.95 12.09 -3.20
C TYR A 78 2.88 12.74 -4.06
N LEU A 79 1.86 11.95 -4.43
CA LEU A 79 0.64 12.45 -5.04
C LEU A 79 -0.23 12.97 -3.90
N GLY A 80 0.17 14.14 -3.40
CA GLY A 80 -0.57 14.86 -2.38
C GLY A 80 -1.97 15.25 -2.87
N ILE A 81 -2.79 15.65 -1.91
CA ILE A 81 -4.18 16.09 -2.12
C ILE A 81 -4.15 17.34 -3.01
N ARG A 82 -4.31 17.21 -4.33
CA ARG A 82 -4.53 18.37 -5.20
C ARG A 82 -5.96 18.86 -4.99
N GLY A 83 -6.15 19.67 -3.95
CA GLY A 83 -7.32 20.53 -3.79
C GLY A 83 -8.63 19.80 -3.45
N SER A 84 -8.99 19.83 -2.17
CA SER A 84 -10.37 20.06 -1.73
C SER A 84 -11.50 19.27 -2.43
N VAL A 85 -11.45 17.93 -2.42
CA VAL A 85 -12.67 17.13 -2.58
C VAL A 85 -12.62 15.98 -1.57
N PHE A 86 -13.62 15.91 -0.70
CA PHE A 86 -13.85 14.77 0.20
C PHE A 86 -13.85 13.47 -0.63
N GLY A 87 -12.79 12.65 -0.53
CA GLY A 87 -12.78 11.29 -1.11
C GLY A 87 -11.50 10.82 -1.80
N GLU A 88 -10.50 11.68 -2.05
CA GLU A 88 -9.24 11.23 -2.67
C GLU A 88 -8.21 10.88 -1.60
N CYS A 89 -7.85 9.60 -1.50
CA CYS A 89 -6.84 9.19 -0.55
C CYS A 89 -5.45 9.69 -0.96
N PRO A 90 -4.68 10.31 -0.04
CA PRO A 90 -3.30 10.67 -0.30
C PRO A 90 -2.50 9.43 -0.69
N ALA A 91 -1.81 9.50 -1.83
CA ALA A 91 -1.10 8.36 -2.39
C ALA A 91 0.39 8.66 -2.55
N ALA A 92 1.24 7.71 -2.18
CA ALA A 92 2.62 7.68 -2.56
C ALA A 92 2.77 6.85 -3.85
N HIS A 93 3.39 7.45 -4.86
CA HIS A 93 3.86 6.75 -6.04
C HIS A 93 5.35 6.50 -5.91
N VAL A 94 5.75 5.23 -5.89
CA VAL A 94 7.13 4.80 -5.79
C VAL A 94 7.51 4.09 -7.08
N THR A 95 8.59 4.55 -7.70
CA THR A 95 9.21 3.86 -8.83
C THR A 95 10.60 3.43 -8.41
N THR A 96 10.92 2.15 -8.58
CA THR A 96 12.25 1.62 -8.25
C THR A 96 12.63 0.55 -9.26
N THR A 97 13.90 0.18 -9.27
CA THR A 97 14.42 -0.91 -10.09
C THR A 97 14.90 -2.02 -9.18
N VAL A 98 14.45 -3.25 -9.43
CA VAL A 98 14.91 -4.45 -8.73
C VAL A 98 15.88 -5.18 -9.65
N THR A 99 17.11 -5.36 -9.18
CA THR A 99 18.11 -6.22 -9.81
C THR A 99 18.22 -7.51 -9.01
N CYS A 100 17.84 -8.64 -9.60
CA CYS A 100 18.10 -9.96 -9.02
C CYS A 100 19.58 -10.30 -9.18
N MET A 101 20.21 -10.71 -8.09
CA MET A 101 21.59 -11.20 -8.11
C MET A 101 21.62 -12.68 -8.46
N GLU A 102 22.70 -13.11 -9.11
CA GLU A 102 22.95 -14.54 -9.29
C GLU A 102 23.21 -15.18 -7.93
N SER A 103 22.61 -16.35 -7.72
CA SER A 103 22.85 -17.12 -6.50
C SER A 103 24.26 -17.69 -6.58
N THR A 104 25.21 -17.09 -5.88
CA THR A 104 26.52 -17.69 -5.61
C THR A 104 26.30 -18.85 -4.65
N ARG A 105 25.98 -20.01 -5.21
CA ARG A 105 25.86 -21.27 -4.49
C ARG A 105 27.22 -21.94 -4.37
#